data_AF-A0A8J4Q1A6-F1
#
_entry.id   AF-A0A8J4Q1A6-F1
#
_cell.length_a   1.000
_cell.length_b   1.000
_cell.length_c   1.000
_cell.angle_alpha   90.00
_cell.angle_beta   90.00
_cell.angle_gamma   90.00
#
_symmetry.space_group_name_H-M   'P 1'
#
loop_
_entity.id
_entity.type
_entity.pdbx_description
1 polymer ?
#
loop_
_entity_poly.entity_id
_entity_poly.type
_entity_poly.pdbx_seq_one_letter_code
_entity_poly.pdbx_strand_id
1 'polypeptide(L)'
;MNNIFRKSLLAFQSNAITTRSAGTGLKELFEHKYARGTYPLAGRAWTASDLRGKSFEDIHKLWFVLLKERNKLYSEKETTKNNTLANPLRLPKVKQSMTAIKVVLGERDRLRKNLYLLTKVKPEKRQEIQKTVDQLTKLVGAVSLTPGLKDLEQLQSTLKVDVRLEEAIDKAIQSSN
;
A
#
# COMPACT_ATOMS: atom_id res chain seq x y z
N MET A 1 -40.61 -35.82 -49.38
CA MET A 1 -41.27 -34.50 -49.53
C MET A 1 -40.70 -33.54 -48.50
N ASN A 2 -40.20 -32.39 -48.99
CA ASN A 2 -40.17 -31.05 -48.36
C ASN A 2 -39.36 -30.88 -47.06
N ASN A 3 -38.17 -30.25 -47.10
CA ASN A 3 -37.87 -28.80 -47.17
C ASN A 3 -37.38 -28.30 -45.80
N ILE A 4 -36.09 -27.96 -45.65
CA ILE A 4 -35.47 -26.63 -45.85
C ILE A 4 -35.55 -25.74 -44.59
N PHE A 5 -34.36 -25.51 -44.02
CA PHE A 5 -33.87 -24.29 -43.36
C PHE A 5 -34.76 -23.52 -42.38
N ARG A 6 -34.30 -23.42 -41.12
CA ARG A 6 -34.28 -22.13 -40.40
C ARG A 6 -32.93 -21.86 -39.75
N LYS A 7 -32.53 -20.60 -39.90
CA LYS A 7 -31.23 -19.99 -39.65
C LYS A 7 -30.95 -19.74 -38.16
N SER A 8 -29.66 -19.79 -37.83
CA SER A 8 -28.89 -18.99 -36.86
C SER A 8 -29.62 -18.15 -35.82
N LEU A 9 -29.16 -18.26 -34.56
CA LEU A 9 -28.70 -17.07 -33.82
C LEU A 9 -27.70 -17.50 -32.74
N LEU A 10 -26.46 -17.03 -32.89
CA LEU A 10 -25.46 -17.04 -31.84
C LEU A 10 -26.02 -16.24 -30.66
N ALA A 11 -26.40 -16.92 -29.58
CA ALA A 11 -26.56 -16.26 -28.30
C ALA A 11 -25.15 -15.91 -27.81
N PHE A 12 -24.67 -14.71 -28.17
CA PHE A 12 -23.64 -14.03 -27.42
C PHE A 12 -24.16 -13.94 -25.98
N GLN A 13 -23.70 -14.83 -25.12
CA GLN A 13 -23.95 -14.76 -23.71
C GLN A 13 -23.23 -13.49 -23.24
N SER A 14 -23.98 -12.39 -23.14
CA SER A 14 -23.49 -11.18 -22.51
C SER A 14 -23.02 -11.59 -21.12
N ASN A 15 -21.71 -11.44 -20.88
CA ASN A 15 -21.14 -11.57 -19.55
C ASN A 15 -21.90 -10.57 -18.67
N ALA A 16 -22.85 -11.10 -17.90
CA ALA A 16 -23.57 -10.35 -16.90
C ALA A 16 -22.52 -9.74 -15.98
N ILE A 17 -22.44 -8.41 -15.95
CA ILE A 17 -21.70 -7.68 -14.94
C ILE A 17 -22.32 -8.11 -13.62
N THR A 18 -21.64 -9.02 -12.93
CA THR A 18 -22.06 -9.50 -11.62
C THR A 18 -21.95 -8.31 -10.67
N THR A 19 -23.09 -7.69 -10.37
CA THR A 19 -23.20 -6.76 -9.25
C THR A 19 -23.02 -7.58 -7.97
N ARG A 20 -21.80 -7.60 -7.43
CA ARG A 20 -21.55 -8.20 -6.11
C ARG A 20 -22.46 -7.51 -5.10
N SER A 21 -23.34 -8.28 -4.45
CA SER A 21 -24.22 -7.95 -3.32
C SER A 21 -24.17 -6.50 -2.82
N ALA A 22 -25.21 -5.72 -3.13
CA ALA A 22 -25.45 -4.38 -2.64
C ALA A 22 -26.00 -4.36 -1.18
N GLY A 23 -25.53 -5.25 -0.30
CA GLY A 23 -26.20 -5.54 0.97
C GLY A 23 -25.68 -4.81 2.22
N THR A 24 -24.41 -4.40 2.27
CA THR A 24 -23.76 -4.04 3.55
C THR A 24 -22.82 -2.84 3.52
N GLY A 25 -22.50 -2.26 2.36
CA GLY A 25 -21.46 -1.23 2.24
C GLY A 25 -21.68 0.00 3.13
N LEU A 26 -22.86 0.64 3.02
CA LEU A 26 -23.20 1.81 3.86
C LEU A 26 -23.55 1.42 5.31
N LYS A 27 -24.08 0.22 5.51
CA LYS A 27 -24.44 -0.30 6.83
C LYS A 27 -23.22 -0.37 7.75
N GLU A 28 -22.04 -0.67 7.22
CA GLU A 28 -20.78 -0.69 8.00
C GLU A 28 -20.47 0.65 8.71
N LEU A 29 -20.97 1.78 8.21
CA LEU A 29 -20.76 3.10 8.82
C LEU A 29 -21.64 3.32 10.05
N PHE A 30 -22.81 2.68 10.12
CA PHE A 30 -23.84 2.98 11.13
C PHE A 30 -24.13 1.81 12.07
N GLU A 31 -23.92 0.56 11.63
CA GLU A 31 -24.24 -0.62 12.42
C GLU A 31 -23.11 -0.94 13.41
N HIS A 32 -23.44 -0.93 14.70
CA HIS A 32 -22.56 -1.42 15.76
C HIS A 32 -22.89 -2.89 16.05
N LYS A 33 -21.86 -3.74 16.11
CA LYS A 33 -21.99 -5.15 16.51
C LYS A 33 -22.40 -5.31 17.99
N TYR A 34 -22.43 -4.22 18.75
CA TYR A 34 -22.72 -4.17 20.18
C TYR A 34 -23.95 -3.29 20.41
N ALA A 35 -24.72 -3.57 21.47
CA ALA A 35 -25.89 -2.76 21.82
C ALA A 35 -25.45 -1.33 22.14
N ARG A 36 -26.27 -0.34 21.77
CA ARG A 36 -25.98 1.08 22.06
C ARG A 36 -25.76 1.28 23.56
N GLY A 37 -24.64 1.90 23.93
CA GLY A 37 -24.24 2.11 25.33
C GLY A 37 -23.37 1.00 25.93
N THR A 38 -23.31 -0.19 25.30
CA THR A 38 -22.48 -1.33 25.75
C THR A 38 -21.19 -1.48 24.93
N TYR A 39 -20.51 -0.35 24.68
CA TYR A 39 -19.29 -0.36 23.88
C TYR A 39 -18.15 -1.05 24.63
N PRO A 40 -17.41 -1.99 24.01
CA PRO A 40 -16.26 -2.60 24.66
C PRO A 40 -15.20 -1.55 24.98
N LEU A 41 -14.44 -1.77 26.05
CA LEU A 41 -13.25 -0.96 26.33
C LEU A 41 -12.32 -0.99 25.11
N ALA A 42 -12.01 0.19 24.58
CA ALA A 42 -11.11 0.30 23.45
C ALA A 42 -9.71 -0.17 23.84
N GLY A 43 -9.12 -1.08 23.06
CA GLY A 43 -7.76 -1.59 23.27
C GLY A 43 -6.66 -0.52 23.14
N ARG A 44 -5.39 -0.94 23.16
CA ARG A 44 -4.22 -0.09 22.94
C ARG A 44 -4.12 0.32 21.46
N ALA A 45 -3.59 1.52 21.18
CA ALA A 45 -3.25 1.95 19.82
C ALA A 45 -1.99 1.22 19.29
N TRP A 46 -1.89 1.08 17.96
CA TRP A 46 -0.69 0.56 17.31
C TRP A 46 0.46 1.56 17.45
N THR A 47 1.63 1.08 17.89
CA THR A 47 2.86 1.88 17.92
C THR A 47 3.68 1.64 16.65
N ALA A 48 4.59 2.57 16.33
CA ALA A 48 5.49 2.37 15.19
C ALA A 48 6.30 1.07 15.35
N SER A 49 6.79 0.77 16.56
CA SER A 49 7.54 -0.47 16.85
C SER A 49 6.75 -1.74 16.49
N ASP A 50 5.45 -1.78 16.83
CA ASP A 50 4.58 -2.93 16.51
C ASP A 50 4.44 -3.16 15.00
N LEU A 51 4.53 -2.08 14.21
CA LEU A 51 4.27 -2.08 12.77
C LEU A 51 5.53 -2.30 11.91
N ARG A 52 6.73 -2.04 12.43
CA ARG A 52 7.97 -2.18 11.64
C ARG A 52 8.21 -3.61 11.16
N GLY A 53 7.85 -4.60 11.98
CA GLY A 53 7.93 -6.03 11.63
C GLY A 53 6.80 -6.55 10.73
N LYS A 54 5.87 -5.70 10.26
CA LYS A 54 4.76 -6.12 9.39
C LYS A 54 5.06 -5.89 7.92
N SER A 55 4.49 -6.73 7.05
CA SER A 55 4.62 -6.58 5.60
C SER A 55 3.93 -5.29 5.10
N PHE A 56 4.27 -4.82 3.90
CA PHE A 56 3.55 -3.71 3.29
C PHE A 56 2.06 -4.02 3.09
N GLU A 57 1.74 -5.24 2.64
CA GLU A 57 0.36 -5.67 2.41
C GLU A 57 -0.48 -5.65 3.69
N ASP A 58 0.09 -6.10 4.82
CA ASP A 58 -0.60 -6.08 6.11
C ASP A 58 -0.84 -4.66 6.61
N ILE A 59 0.16 -3.78 6.48
CA ILE A 59 0.02 -2.36 6.86
C ILE A 59 -1.03 -1.68 5.96
N HIS A 60 -1.05 -2.02 4.67
CA HIS A 60 -2.02 -1.49 3.71
C HIS A 60 -3.45 -1.95 4.04
N LYS A 61 -3.65 -3.24 4.33
CA LYS A 61 -4.95 -3.77 4.81
C LYS A 61 -5.37 -3.10 6.12
N LEU A 62 -4.44 -2.96 7.07
CA LEU A 62 -4.67 -2.31 8.36
C LEU A 62 -5.12 -0.86 8.19
N TRP A 63 -4.54 -0.12 7.25
CA TRP A 63 -4.96 1.25 6.94
C TRP A 63 -6.46 1.33 6.62
N PHE A 64 -6.98 0.43 5.78
CA PHE A 64 -8.41 0.41 5.46
C PHE A 64 -9.28 0.00 6.64
N VAL A 65 -8.83 -0.93 7.48
CA VAL A 65 -9.55 -1.27 8.72
C VAL A 65 -9.68 -0.05 9.63
N LEU A 66 -8.57 0.69 9.84
CA LEU A 66 -8.57 1.91 10.65
C LEU A 66 -9.38 3.04 10.01
N LEU A 67 -9.35 3.15 8.68
CA LEU A 67 -10.11 4.15 7.94
C LEU A 67 -11.62 3.94 8.11
N LYS A 68 -12.09 2.69 8.01
CA LYS A 68 -13.51 2.35 8.22
C LYS A 68 -13.95 2.66 9.64
N GLU A 69 -13.15 2.29 10.63
CA GLU A 69 -13.41 2.63 12.03
C GLU A 69 -13.44 4.15 12.26
N ARG A 70 -12.50 4.90 11.68
CA ARG A 70 -12.45 6.36 11.78
C ARG A 70 -13.71 7.00 11.19
N ASN A 71 -14.12 6.57 9.99
CA ASN A 71 -15.31 7.09 9.33
C ASN A 71 -16.57 6.78 10.13
N LYS A 72 -16.68 5.55 10.66
CA LYS A 72 -17.76 5.16 11.56
C LYS A 72 -17.83 6.02 12.82
N LEU A 73 -16.68 6.30 13.46
CA LEU A 73 -16.64 7.18 14.63
C LEU A 73 -17.07 8.60 14.28
N TYR A 74 -16.69 9.13 13.11
CA TYR A 74 -17.17 10.44 12.67
C TYR A 74 -18.69 10.44 12.45
N SER A 75 -19.24 9.43 11.78
CA SER A 75 -20.70 9.29 11.62
C SER A 75 -21.41 9.19 12.98
N GLU A 76 -20.90 8.38 13.91
CA GLU A 76 -21.43 8.27 15.27
C GLU A 76 -21.44 9.64 15.97
N LYS A 77 -20.33 10.38 15.90
CA LYS A 77 -20.20 11.70 16.50
C LYS A 77 -21.28 12.67 15.96
N GLU A 78 -21.40 12.78 14.64
CA GLU A 78 -22.36 13.69 13.99
C GLU A 78 -23.83 13.30 14.23
N THR A 79 -24.13 12.01 14.43
CA THR A 79 -25.51 11.56 14.74
C THR A 79 -25.96 11.87 16.17
N THR A 80 -25.04 12.18 17.08
CA THR A 80 -25.40 12.54 18.45
C THR A 80 -25.72 14.02 18.57
N LYS A 81 -26.75 14.37 19.34
CA LYS A 81 -27.20 15.77 19.53
C LYS A 81 -26.09 16.71 20.03
N ASN A 82 -25.14 16.18 20.79
CA ASN A 82 -24.06 16.96 21.42
C ASN A 82 -22.70 16.80 20.70
N ASN A 83 -22.66 16.13 19.55
CA ASN A 83 -21.42 15.79 18.84
C ASN A 83 -20.41 15.04 19.75
N THR A 84 -20.90 14.09 20.54
CA THR A 84 -20.11 13.32 21.52
C THR A 84 -20.07 11.84 21.17
N LEU A 85 -18.87 11.25 21.21
CA LEU A 85 -18.74 9.79 21.10
C LEU A 85 -19.14 9.10 22.41
N ALA A 86 -19.76 7.92 22.32
CA ALA A 86 -20.00 7.09 23.49
C ALA A 86 -18.70 6.70 24.21
N ASN A 87 -17.62 6.51 23.44
CA ASN A 87 -16.26 6.37 23.97
C ASN A 87 -15.31 7.37 23.27
N PRO A 88 -14.98 8.51 23.89
CA PRO A 88 -14.16 9.55 23.27
C PRO A 88 -12.71 9.12 23.04
N LEU A 89 -12.21 8.10 23.77
CA LEU A 89 -10.83 7.63 23.65
C LEU A 89 -10.58 6.81 22.37
N ARG A 90 -11.62 6.31 21.71
CA ARG A 90 -11.48 5.50 20.48
C ARG A 90 -10.86 6.30 19.34
N LEU A 91 -11.36 7.50 19.07
CA LEU A 91 -10.93 8.31 17.94
C LEU A 91 -9.44 8.72 18.02
N PRO A 92 -8.93 9.21 19.17
CA PRO A 92 -7.49 9.47 19.33
C PRO A 92 -6.63 8.22 19.09
N LYS A 93 -7.03 7.05 19.60
CA LYS A 93 -6.27 5.79 19.43
C LYS A 93 -6.19 5.34 17.97
N VAL A 94 -7.28 5.48 17.22
CA VAL A 94 -7.31 5.22 15.77
C VAL A 94 -6.38 6.19 15.05
N LYS A 95 -6.45 7.49 15.35
CA LYS A 95 -5.56 8.51 14.77
C LYS A 95 -4.08 8.23 15.07
N GLN A 96 -3.74 7.88 16.32
CA GLN A 96 -2.39 7.50 16.71
C GLN A 96 -1.87 6.31 15.88
N SER A 97 -2.70 5.28 15.71
CA SER A 97 -2.36 4.10 14.89
C SER A 97 -2.13 4.48 13.42
N MET A 98 -2.95 5.35 12.85
CA MET A 98 -2.79 5.84 11.47
C MET A 98 -1.51 6.68 11.31
N THR A 99 -1.16 7.52 12.30
CA THR A 99 0.10 8.28 12.30
C THR A 99 1.30 7.35 12.39
N ALA A 100 1.25 6.31 13.22
CA ALA A 100 2.31 5.30 13.31
C ALA A 100 2.56 4.61 11.96
N ILE A 101 1.50 4.26 11.22
CA ILE A 101 1.61 3.73 9.86
C ILE A 101 2.35 4.70 8.93
N LYS A 102 1.95 5.98 8.93
CA LYS A 102 2.61 7.00 8.09
C LYS A 102 4.10 7.15 8.41
N VAL A 103 4.45 7.11 9.69
CA VAL A 103 5.86 7.16 10.14
C VAL A 103 6.63 5.97 9.57
N VAL A 104 6.13 4.75 9.75
CA VAL A 104 6.81 3.54 9.25
C VAL A 104 6.95 3.55 7.72
N LEU A 105 5.92 3.96 6.97
CA LEU A 105 6.01 4.07 5.51
C LEU A 105 7.00 5.17 5.09
N GLY A 106 7.06 6.29 5.81
CA GLY A 106 8.04 7.35 5.57
C GLY A 106 9.48 6.93 5.86
N GLU A 107 9.71 6.17 6.94
CA GLU A 107 11.01 5.58 7.27
C GLU A 107 11.48 4.64 6.14
N ARG A 108 10.58 3.78 5.64
CA ARG A 108 10.85 2.85 4.52
C ARG A 108 11.17 3.56 3.21
N ASP A 109 10.40 4.58 2.87
CA ASP A 109 10.62 5.38 1.65
C ASP A 109 11.94 6.14 1.70
N ARG A 110 12.27 6.75 2.85
CA ARG A 110 13.57 7.39 3.07
C ARG A 110 14.71 6.38 2.92
N LEU A 111 14.59 5.18 3.48
CA LEU A 111 15.62 4.15 3.37
C LEU A 111 15.85 3.77 1.90
N ARG A 112 14.78 3.51 1.15
CA ARG A 112 14.85 3.21 -0.29
C ARG A 112 15.52 4.33 -1.10
N LYS A 113 15.15 5.59 -0.85
CA LYS A 113 15.77 6.76 -1.51
C LYS A 113 17.25 6.88 -1.20
N ASN A 114 17.65 6.70 0.05
CA ASN A 114 19.06 6.78 0.45
C ASN A 114 19.89 5.64 -0.16
N LEU A 115 19.34 4.41 -0.21
CA LEU A 115 19.98 3.29 -0.91
C LEU A 115 20.16 3.59 -2.40
N TYR A 116 19.13 4.13 -3.07
CA TYR A 116 19.25 4.54 -4.47
C TYR A 116 20.33 5.61 -4.66
N LEU A 117 20.37 6.64 -3.81
CA LEU A 117 21.40 7.69 -3.88
C LEU A 117 22.81 7.11 -3.70
N LEU A 118 23.00 6.12 -2.82
CA LEU A 118 24.29 5.46 -2.63
C LEU A 118 24.82 4.82 -3.94
N THR A 119 23.92 4.31 -4.79
CA THR A 119 24.29 3.73 -6.10
C THR A 119 24.70 4.78 -7.13
N LYS A 120 24.20 6.02 -7.03
CA LYS A 120 24.41 7.09 -8.02
C LYS A 120 25.52 8.07 -7.64
N VAL A 121 25.78 8.24 -6.35
CA VAL A 121 26.68 9.27 -5.84
C VAL A 121 28.14 8.81 -5.85
N LYS A 122 29.05 9.76 -6.17
CA LYS A 122 30.51 9.61 -6.10
C LYS A 122 30.97 9.19 -4.70
N PRO A 123 32.06 8.41 -4.56
CA PRO A 123 32.46 7.78 -3.30
C PRO A 123 32.63 8.75 -2.12
N GLU A 124 33.07 9.98 -2.39
CA GLU A 124 33.34 11.01 -1.37
C GLU A 124 32.12 11.38 -0.52
N LYS A 125 30.92 11.42 -1.11
CA LYS A 125 29.67 11.80 -0.41
C LYS A 125 28.91 10.61 0.17
N ARG A 126 29.42 9.38 0.03
CA ARG A 126 28.73 8.16 0.48
C ARG A 126 28.67 8.03 2.00
N GLN A 127 29.62 8.62 2.72
CA GLN A 127 29.74 8.44 4.18
C GLN A 127 28.51 8.95 4.95
N GLU A 128 27.97 10.12 4.57
CA GLU A 128 26.78 10.68 5.22
C GLU A 128 25.51 9.87 4.91
N ILE A 129 25.37 9.46 3.64
CA ILE A 129 24.26 8.62 3.19
C ILE A 129 24.31 7.26 3.89
N GLN A 130 25.50 6.68 4.04
CA GLN A 130 25.70 5.39 4.71
C GLN A 130 25.26 5.46 6.18
N LYS A 131 25.66 6.49 6.93
CA LYS A 131 25.20 6.69 8.32
C LYS A 131 23.67 6.74 8.42
N THR A 132 23.04 7.44 7.48
CA THR A 132 21.57 7.55 7.41
C THR A 132 20.92 6.20 7.09
N VAL A 133 21.49 5.45 6.14
CA VAL A 133 21.05 4.08 5.80
C VAL A 133 21.17 3.16 7.01
N ASP A 134 22.29 3.19 7.73
CA ASP A 134 22.53 2.33 8.90
C ASP A 134 21.51 2.62 10.01
N GLN A 135 21.25 3.90 10.29
CA GLN A 135 20.23 4.33 11.26
C GLN A 135 18.83 3.85 10.84
N LEU A 136 18.43 4.09 9.58
CA LEU A 136 17.11 3.70 9.09
C LEU A 136 16.94 2.19 9.01
N THR A 137 18.00 1.45 8.67
CA THR A 137 18.00 -0.02 8.63
C THR A 137 17.75 -0.59 10.02
N LYS A 138 18.41 -0.05 11.05
CA LYS A 138 18.19 -0.42 12.45
C LYS A 138 16.76 -0.18 12.91
N LEU A 139 16.13 0.91 12.46
CA LEU A 139 14.75 1.23 12.79
C LEU A 139 13.79 0.29 12.07
N VAL A 140 13.81 0.28 10.73
CA VAL A 140 12.83 -0.37 9.86
C VAL A 140 12.81 -1.91 10.02
N GLY A 141 13.94 -2.51 10.42
CA GLY A 141 14.10 -3.96 10.54
C GLY A 141 14.20 -4.65 9.17
N ALA A 142 14.64 -5.91 9.16
CA ALA A 142 14.89 -6.68 7.93
C ALA A 142 13.64 -6.98 7.08
N VAL A 143 12.43 -6.72 7.60
CA VAL A 143 11.16 -7.27 7.08
C VAL A 143 10.45 -6.36 6.07
N SER A 144 10.89 -5.12 5.86
CA SER A 144 10.17 -4.20 4.97
C SER A 144 10.67 -4.08 3.54
N LEU A 145 11.73 -4.79 3.18
CA LEU A 145 12.13 -4.90 1.77
C LEU A 145 11.22 -5.96 1.14
N THR A 146 9.91 -5.69 1.07
CA THR A 146 8.98 -6.49 0.26
C THR A 146 9.45 -6.52 -1.20
N PRO A 147 9.08 -7.55 -1.99
CA PRO A 147 9.80 -8.05 -3.17
C PRO A 147 10.11 -7.05 -4.29
N GLY A 148 9.53 -5.85 -4.25
CA GLY A 148 9.77 -4.80 -5.22
C GLY A 148 11.22 -4.28 -5.27
N LEU A 149 12.04 -4.41 -4.21
CA LEU A 149 13.46 -4.06 -4.36
C LEU A 149 14.19 -5.09 -5.25
N LYS A 150 13.81 -6.37 -5.14
CA LYS A 150 14.32 -7.46 -6.00
C LYS A 150 13.82 -7.27 -7.44
N ASP A 151 12.57 -6.87 -7.61
CA ASP A 151 11.99 -6.58 -8.93
C ASP A 151 12.58 -5.32 -9.56
N LEU A 152 12.94 -4.32 -8.76
CA LEU A 152 13.63 -3.10 -9.24
C LEU A 152 15.10 -3.35 -9.54
N GLU A 153 15.76 -4.22 -8.79
CA GLU A 153 17.11 -4.71 -9.08
C GLU A 153 17.10 -5.56 -10.37
N GLN A 154 16.07 -6.38 -10.54
CA GLN A 154 15.79 -7.08 -11.80
C GLN A 154 15.54 -6.08 -12.94
N LEU A 155 14.64 -5.11 -12.80
CA LEU A 155 14.39 -4.07 -13.80
C LEU A 155 15.64 -3.22 -14.08
N GLN A 156 16.48 -2.95 -13.09
CA GLN A 156 17.76 -2.27 -13.29
C GLN A 156 18.74 -3.13 -14.10
N SER A 157 18.71 -4.46 -13.95
CA SER A 157 19.45 -5.38 -14.82
C SER A 157 18.85 -5.46 -16.23
N THR A 158 17.53 -5.35 -16.38
CA THR A 158 16.83 -5.34 -17.69
C THR A 158 16.98 -4.01 -18.44
N LEU A 159 17.13 -2.90 -17.70
CA LEU A 159 17.32 -1.54 -18.24
C LEU A 159 18.79 -1.15 -18.42
N LYS A 160 19.74 -2.00 -18.00
CA LYS A 160 21.13 -1.84 -18.46
C LYS A 160 21.12 -2.05 -19.97
N VAL A 161 21.46 -1.00 -20.72
CA VAL A 161 21.70 -1.09 -22.16
C VAL A 161 22.66 -2.27 -22.38
N ASP A 162 22.28 -3.16 -23.29
CA ASP A 162 23.12 -4.32 -23.63
C ASP A 162 24.50 -3.80 -24.01
N VAL A 163 25.54 -4.25 -23.30
CA VAL A 163 26.93 -3.84 -23.54
C VAL A 163 27.32 -4.11 -25.00
N ARG A 164 26.70 -5.11 -25.64
CA ARG A 164 26.89 -5.41 -27.06
C ARG A 164 26.35 -4.33 -27.99
N LEU A 165 25.26 -3.64 -27.61
CA LEU A 165 24.71 -2.51 -28.37
C LEU A 165 25.64 -1.30 -28.29
N GLU A 166 26.18 -1.01 -27.11
CA GLU A 166 27.18 0.06 -26.93
C GLU A 166 28.45 -0.24 -27.75
N GLU A 167 28.98 -1.46 -27.66
CA GLU A 167 30.16 -1.88 -28.45
C GLU A 167 29.91 -1.84 -29.97
N ALA A 168 28.68 -2.12 -30.42
CA ALA A 168 28.30 -2.06 -31.83
C ALA A 168 28.15 -0.61 -32.32
N ILE A 169 27.61 0.28 -31.49
CA ILE A 169 27.51 1.71 -31.77
C ILE A 169 28.91 2.33 -31.85
N ASP A 170 29.81 2.01 -30.91
CA ASP A 170 31.19 2.50 -30.91
C ASP A 170 31.96 2.04 -32.15
N LYS A 171 31.79 0.78 -32.57
CA LYS A 171 32.37 0.26 -33.82
C LYS A 171 31.77 0.92 -35.06
N ALA A 172 30.46 1.19 -35.07
CA ALA A 172 29.81 1.88 -36.18
C ALA A 172 30.35 3.32 -36.33
N ILE A 173 30.53 4.04 -35.21
CA ILE A 173 31.12 5.39 -35.17
C ILE A 173 32.58 5.38 -35.67
N GLN A 174 33.36 4.35 -35.30
CA GLN A 174 34.75 4.18 -35.77
C GLN A 174 34.84 3.84 -37.26
N SER A 175 33.83 3.16 -37.83
CA SER A 175 33.80 2.80 -39.26
C SER A 175 33.33 3.94 -40.18
N SER A 176 32.75 5.00 -39.61
CA SER A 176 32.25 6.18 -40.33
C SER A 176 33.24 7.35 -40.39
N ASN A 177 34.44 7.20 -39.83
CA ASN A 177 35.60 8.10 -40.00
C ASN A 177 36.68 7.39 -40.83
#